data_AF-A0A1W6QYM1-F1
#
_entry.id   AF-A0A1W6QYM1-F1
#
_cell.length_a   1.000
_cell.length_b   1.000
_cell.length_c   1.000
_cell.angle_alpha   90.00
_cell.angle_beta   90.00
_cell.angle_gamma   90.00
#
_symmetry.space_group_name_H-M   'P 1'
#
loop_
_entity.id
_entity.type
_entity.pdbx_description
1 polymer ?
#
loop_
_entity_poly.entity_id
_entity_poly.type
_entity_poly.pdbx_seq_one_letter_code
_entity_poly.pdbx_strand_id
1 'polypeptide(L)'
;MDKQELIEELECLEVSTCSLDYLKGADYANERAISLAKQLDEPKKVVLPNFVADELEKLADKYLTLRDLYASDVNWLNNGTVYLEGKELELANWVNKNETIFEYAWIHGYEVEKEI
;
A
#
# COMPACT_ATOMS: atom_id res chain seq x y z
N MET A 1 9.89 -2.28 4.27
CA MET A 1 10.74 -1.13 4.00
C MET A 1 10.17 -0.36 2.83
N ASP A 2 9.22 0.50 3.16
CA ASP A 2 8.82 1.57 2.26
C ASP A 2 9.89 2.68 2.22
N LYS A 3 9.62 3.74 1.45
CA LYS A 3 10.53 4.89 1.31
C LYS A 3 10.81 5.57 2.65
N GLN A 4 9.80 5.69 3.51
CA GLN A 4 9.90 6.37 4.78
C GLN A 4 10.73 5.54 5.78
N GLU A 5 10.45 4.24 5.87
CA GLU A 5 11.23 3.30 6.69
C GLU A 5 12.72 3.30 6.29
N LEU A 6 13.04 3.35 4.98
CA LEU A 6 14.44 3.44 4.52
C LEU A 6 15.12 4.75 4.96
N ILE A 7 14.41 5.88 4.90
CA ILE A 7 14.96 7.18 5.31
C ILE A 7 15.23 7.18 6.81
N GLU A 8 14.31 6.65 7.62
CA GLU A 8 14.45 6.58 9.07
C GLU A 8 15.63 5.69 9.50
N GLU A 9 15.81 4.55 8.85
CA GLU A 9 16.97 3.67 9.06
C GLU A 9 18.30 4.38 8.74
N LEU A 10 18.36 5.15 7.65
CA LEU A 10 19.55 5.93 7.28
C LEU A 10 19.79 7.09 8.26
N GLU A 11 18.74 7.75 8.74
CA GLU A 11 18.85 8.84 9.73
C GLU A 11 19.33 8.33 11.10
N CYS A 12 19.05 7.07 11.44
CA CYS A 12 19.51 6.42 12.67
C CYS A 12 20.88 5.71 12.53
N LEU A 13 21.49 5.73 11.35
CA LEU A 13 22.71 4.97 11.08
C LEU A 13 23.94 5.58 11.78
N GLU A 14 24.41 4.91 12.83
CA GLU A 14 25.64 5.30 13.54
C GLU A 14 26.85 4.49 13.12
N VAL A 15 27.96 5.18 12.82
CA VAL A 15 29.23 4.55 12.43
C VAL A 15 30.24 4.66 13.57
N SER A 16 30.51 3.54 14.22
CA SER A 16 31.54 3.47 15.27
C SER A 16 32.93 3.36 14.65
N THR A 17 33.73 4.42 14.77
CA THR A 17 35.12 4.46 14.29
C THR A 17 35.94 5.45 15.11
N CYS A 18 37.25 5.20 15.21
CA CYS A 18 38.21 6.15 15.78
C CYS A 18 38.89 7.03 14.71
N SER A 19 38.57 6.84 13.42
CA SER A 19 39.15 7.60 12.31
C SER A 19 38.24 8.74 11.90
N LEU A 20 38.71 9.98 12.07
CA LEU A 20 37.97 11.18 11.69
C LEU A 20 37.71 11.25 10.17
N ASP A 21 38.70 10.86 9.37
CA ASP A 21 38.55 10.88 7.91
C ASP A 21 37.54 9.84 7.42
N TYR A 22 37.49 8.68 8.09
CA TYR A 22 36.48 7.67 7.82
C TYR A 22 35.09 8.17 8.21
N LEU A 23 34.94 8.76 9.39
CA LEU A 23 33.66 9.29 9.86
C LEU A 23 33.10 10.34 8.90
N LYS A 24 33.93 11.31 8.46
CA LYS A 24 33.53 12.30 7.45
C LYS A 24 33.07 11.67 6.14
N GLY A 25 33.78 10.64 5.67
CA GLY A 25 33.41 9.93 4.46
C GLY A 25 32.09 9.17 4.61
N ALA A 26 31.86 8.58 5.78
CA ALA A 26 30.62 7.89 6.11
C ALA A 26 29.43 8.85 6.21
N ASP A 27 29.60 9.98 6.89
CA ASP A 27 28.58 11.03 7.00
C ASP A 27 28.18 11.56 5.62
N TYR A 28 29.17 11.89 4.78
CA TYR A 28 28.92 12.33 3.40
C TYR A 28 28.16 11.29 2.58
N ALA A 29 28.54 10.01 2.69
CA ALA A 29 27.86 8.93 2.00
C ALA A 29 26.41 8.76 2.49
N ASN A 30 26.19 8.86 3.81
CA ASN A 30 24.86 8.71 4.42
C ASN A 30 23.93 9.87 4.03
N GLU A 31 24.41 11.11 4.09
CA GLU A 31 23.68 12.29 3.61
C GLU A 31 23.29 12.15 2.13
N ARG A 32 24.20 11.65 1.30
CA ARG A 32 23.92 11.40 -0.12
C ARG A 32 22.89 10.29 -0.31
N ALA A 33 22.96 9.22 0.48
CA ALA A 33 21.99 8.13 0.47
C ALA A 33 20.59 8.63 0.83
N ILE A 34 20.45 9.42 1.89
CA ILE A 34 19.18 10.04 2.29
C ILE A 34 18.65 10.95 1.17
N SER A 35 19.52 11.76 0.55
CA SER A 35 19.14 12.62 -0.57
C SER A 35 18.61 11.83 -1.78
N LEU A 36 19.18 10.66 -2.06
CA LEU A 36 18.70 9.79 -3.12
C LEU A 36 17.41 9.06 -2.73
N ALA A 37 17.31 8.58 -1.48
CA ALA A 37 16.09 7.95 -0.97
C ALA A 37 14.88 8.90 -1.05
N LYS A 38 15.07 10.19 -0.74
CA LYS A 38 14.03 11.23 -0.90
C LYS A 38 13.52 11.40 -2.33
N GLN A 39 14.33 11.05 -3.33
CA GLN A 39 13.98 11.10 -4.76
C GLN A 39 13.31 9.83 -5.27
N LEU A 40 13.24 8.75 -4.47
CA LEU A 40 12.48 7.56 -4.86
C LEU A 40 11.01 7.92 -5.03
N ASP A 41 10.43 7.50 -6.15
CA ASP A 41 8.99 7.61 -6.37
C ASP A 41 8.27 6.62 -5.44
N GLU A 42 7.27 7.11 -4.71
CA GLU A 42 6.33 6.22 -4.05
C GLU A 42 5.33 5.69 -5.09
N PRO A 43 4.84 4.45 -4.93
CA PRO A 43 3.74 3.99 -5.75
C PRO A 43 2.56 4.95 -5.59
N LYS A 44 2.01 5.42 -6.72
CA LYS A 44 0.89 6.38 -6.71
C LYS A 44 -0.34 5.72 -6.11
N LYS A 45 -0.71 6.07 -4.89
CA LYS A 45 -1.94 5.59 -4.26
C LYS A 45 -3.15 6.03 -5.07
N VAL A 46 -4.10 5.10 -5.25
CA VAL A 46 -5.41 5.41 -5.82
C VAL A 46 -6.34 5.93 -4.73
N VAL A 47 -7.34 6.71 -5.11
CA VAL A 47 -8.36 7.20 -4.17
C VAL A 47 -9.56 6.26 -4.24
N LEU A 48 -9.97 5.71 -3.09
CA LEU A 48 -11.13 4.85 -2.95
C LEU A 48 -12.30 5.56 -2.25
N PRO A 49 -13.55 5.27 -2.62
CA PRO A 49 -14.70 5.67 -1.81
C PRO A 49 -14.62 5.07 -0.40
N ASN A 50 -15.10 5.79 0.62
CA ASN A 50 -15.13 5.34 2.02
C ASN A 50 -15.62 3.90 2.19
N PHE A 51 -16.78 3.56 1.59
CA PHE A 51 -17.35 2.22 1.75
C PHE A 51 -16.49 1.11 1.13
N VAL A 52 -15.73 1.40 0.07
CA VAL A 52 -14.85 0.43 -0.58
C VAL A 52 -13.60 0.22 0.27
N ALA A 53 -13.04 1.29 0.82
CA ALA A 53 -11.93 1.24 1.77
C ALA A 53 -12.28 0.35 2.98
N ASP A 54 -13.43 0.62 3.62
CA ASP A 54 -13.91 -0.15 4.76
C ASP A 54 -14.04 -1.66 4.45
N GLU A 55 -14.54 -2.02 3.26
CA GLU A 55 -14.68 -3.42 2.86
C GLU A 55 -13.33 -4.04 2.46
N LEU A 56 -12.43 -3.28 1.83
CA LEU A 56 -11.10 -3.73 1.46
C LEU A 56 -10.27 -4.06 2.71
N GLU A 57 -10.33 -3.25 3.76
CA GLU A 57 -9.66 -3.57 5.05
C GLU A 57 -10.15 -4.91 5.62
N LYS A 58 -11.47 -5.14 5.64
CA LYS A 58 -12.04 -6.42 6.11
C LYS A 58 -11.58 -7.60 5.28
N LEU A 59 -11.45 -7.42 3.96
CA LEU A 59 -10.95 -8.46 3.07
C LEU A 59 -9.45 -8.71 3.30
N ALA A 60 -8.65 -7.66 3.48
CA ALA A 60 -7.21 -7.75 3.75
C ALA A 60 -6.91 -8.39 5.11
N ASP A 61 -7.76 -8.19 6.12
CA ASP A 61 -7.68 -8.87 7.42
C ASP A 61 -7.95 -10.38 7.29
N LYS A 62 -8.79 -10.77 6.33
CA LYS A 62 -9.23 -12.17 6.13
C LYS A 62 -8.34 -12.93 5.14
N TYR A 63 -7.80 -12.25 4.14
CA TYR A 63 -7.08 -12.86 3.03
C TYR A 63 -5.70 -12.24 2.87
N LEU A 64 -4.67 -13.10 2.81
CA LEU A 64 -3.27 -12.65 2.76
C LEU A 64 -2.89 -12.06 1.39
N THR A 65 -3.45 -12.63 0.31
CA THR A 65 -3.12 -12.22 -1.06
C THR A 65 -4.38 -12.06 -1.92
N LEU A 66 -4.28 -11.29 -3.02
CA LEU A 66 -5.33 -11.24 -4.04
C LEU A 66 -5.69 -12.63 -4.58
N ARG A 67 -4.70 -13.53 -4.70
CA ARG A 67 -4.97 -14.92 -5.09
C ARG A 67 -5.85 -15.63 -4.08
N ASP A 68 -5.59 -15.44 -2.78
CA ASP A 68 -6.41 -16.04 -1.73
C ASP A 68 -7.84 -15.47 -1.78
N LEU A 69 -7.98 -14.17 -2.01
CA LEU A 69 -9.28 -13.52 -2.20
C LEU A 69 -10.03 -14.13 -3.41
N TYR A 70 -9.41 -14.18 -4.58
CA TYR A 70 -10.03 -14.72 -5.80
C TYR A 70 -10.29 -16.23 -5.75
N ALA A 71 -9.55 -16.98 -4.94
CA ALA A 71 -9.79 -18.40 -4.72
C ALA A 71 -10.77 -18.67 -3.56
N SER A 72 -11.15 -17.64 -2.80
CA SER A 72 -12.05 -17.77 -1.66
C SER A 72 -13.51 -17.73 -2.05
N ASP A 73 -14.41 -18.17 -1.16
CA ASP A 73 -15.85 -18.15 -1.38
C ASP A 73 -16.47 -16.76 -1.16
N VAL A 74 -15.99 -15.77 -1.93
CA VAL A 74 -16.55 -14.42 -1.98
C VAL A 74 -17.59 -14.40 -3.10
N ASN A 75 -18.87 -14.31 -2.70
CA ASN A 75 -20.01 -14.51 -3.60
C ASN A 75 -19.94 -13.63 -4.84
N TRP A 76 -19.53 -12.38 -4.70
CA TRP A 76 -19.47 -11.45 -5.82
C TRP A 76 -18.34 -11.72 -6.82
N LEU A 77 -17.26 -12.39 -6.40
CA LEU A 77 -16.17 -12.81 -7.27
C LEU A 77 -16.47 -14.13 -7.98
N ASN A 78 -17.05 -15.10 -7.27
CA ASN A 78 -17.19 -16.47 -7.79
C ASN A 78 -18.58 -16.80 -8.34
N ASN A 79 -19.63 -16.24 -7.73
CA ASN A 79 -21.02 -16.63 -7.98
C ASN A 79 -21.80 -15.55 -8.76
N GLY A 80 -21.12 -14.47 -9.16
CA GLY A 80 -21.71 -13.32 -9.82
C GLY A 80 -22.62 -12.50 -8.89
N THR A 81 -23.30 -11.50 -9.45
CA THR A 81 -24.07 -10.53 -8.65
C THR A 81 -25.55 -10.87 -8.47
N VAL A 82 -26.01 -11.98 -9.05
CA VAL A 82 -27.45 -12.30 -9.17
C VAL A 82 -28.16 -12.50 -7.82
N TYR A 83 -27.43 -12.97 -6.81
CA TYR A 83 -27.97 -13.24 -5.46
C TYR A 83 -27.54 -12.21 -4.42
N LEU A 84 -26.81 -11.17 -4.84
CA LEU A 84 -26.31 -10.15 -3.92
C LEU A 84 -27.35 -9.06 -3.71
N GLU A 85 -27.40 -8.53 -2.49
CA GLU A 85 -28.25 -7.39 -2.15
C GLU A 85 -27.50 -6.41 -1.23
N GLY A 86 -28.02 -5.19 -1.10
CA GLY A 86 -27.47 -4.16 -0.22
C GLY A 86 -26.00 -3.84 -0.51
N LYS A 87 -25.19 -3.74 0.55
CA LYS A 87 -23.79 -3.33 0.48
C LYS A 87 -22.91 -4.31 -0.32
N GLU A 88 -23.22 -5.59 -0.30
CA GLU A 88 -22.44 -6.60 -1.04
C GLU A 88 -22.63 -6.44 -2.56
N LEU A 89 -23.86 -6.16 -3.00
CA LEU A 89 -24.14 -5.83 -4.40
C LEU A 89 -23.50 -4.51 -4.82
N GLU A 90 -23.48 -3.51 -3.94
CA GLU A 90 -22.85 -2.21 -4.19
C GLU A 90 -21.34 -2.35 -4.38
N LEU A 91 -20.66 -3.07 -3.48
CA LEU A 91 -19.24 -3.38 -3.59
C LEU A 91 -18.95 -4.16 -4.88
N ALA A 92 -19.71 -5.21 -5.15
CA ALA A 92 -19.56 -6.03 -6.36
C ALA A 92 -19.65 -5.19 -7.64
N ASN A 93 -20.66 -4.32 -7.72
CA ASN A 93 -20.86 -3.45 -8.88
C ASN A 93 -19.74 -2.42 -9.03
N TRP A 94 -19.20 -1.93 -7.91
CA TRP A 94 -18.06 -1.02 -7.94
C TRP A 94 -16.80 -1.74 -8.40
N VAL A 95 -16.46 -2.89 -7.82
CA VAL A 95 -15.25 -3.63 -8.20
C VAL A 95 -15.31 -4.09 -9.66
N ASN A 96 -16.44 -4.60 -10.13
CA ASN A 96 -16.59 -5.00 -11.53
C ASN A 96 -16.35 -3.86 -12.55
N LYS A 97 -16.54 -2.60 -12.14
CA LYS A 97 -16.25 -1.41 -12.96
C LYS A 97 -14.83 -0.86 -12.74
N ASN A 98 -14.19 -1.23 -11.64
CA ASN A 98 -12.95 -0.63 -11.14
C ASN A 98 -11.91 -1.71 -10.73
N GLU A 99 -11.94 -2.88 -11.38
CA GLU A 99 -11.13 -4.05 -10.99
C GLU A 99 -9.64 -3.71 -10.85
N THR A 100 -9.07 -3.04 -11.86
CA THR A 100 -7.67 -2.61 -11.82
C THR A 100 -7.38 -1.62 -10.69
N ILE A 101 -8.33 -0.74 -10.34
CA ILE A 101 -8.16 0.20 -9.23
C ILE A 101 -8.19 -0.56 -7.89
N PHE A 102 -9.11 -1.52 -7.75
CA PHE A 102 -9.21 -2.37 -6.57
C PHE A 102 -7.94 -3.19 -6.34
N GLU A 103 -7.46 -3.88 -7.38
CA GLU A 103 -6.22 -4.67 -7.29
C GLU A 103 -5.00 -3.78 -7.03
N TYR A 104 -4.92 -2.63 -7.67
CA TYR A 104 -3.83 -1.68 -7.45
C TYR A 104 -3.85 -1.17 -6.00
N ALA A 105 -5.03 -0.82 -5.47
CA ALA A 105 -5.20 -0.41 -4.08
C ALA A 105 -4.77 -1.50 -3.10
N TRP A 106 -5.08 -2.76 -3.40
CA TRP A 106 -4.67 -3.89 -2.58
C TRP A 106 -3.14 -4.01 -2.49
N ILE A 107 -2.44 -3.86 -3.60
CA ILE A 107 -0.99 -4.09 -3.68
C ILE A 107 -0.19 -2.87 -3.20
N HIS A 108 -0.64 -1.66 -3.56
CA HIS A 108 0.12 -0.42 -3.39
C HIS A 108 -0.45 0.51 -2.32
N GLY A 109 -1.55 0.11 -1.68
CA GLY A 109 -2.31 0.96 -0.78
C GLY A 109 -3.15 2.00 -1.51
N TYR A 110 -3.92 2.74 -0.73
CA TYR A 110 -4.87 3.73 -1.23
C TYR A 110 -5.01 4.92 -0.28
N GLU A 111 -5.62 5.98 -0.79
CA GLU A 111 -6.19 7.08 -0.01
C GLU A 111 -7.71 6.96 -0.04
N VAL A 112 -8.39 7.57 0.93
CA VAL A 112 -9.85 7.51 1.02
C VAL A 112 -10.45 8.87 0.62
N GLU A 113 -11.51 8.85 -0.18
CA GLU A 113 -12.27 10.05 -0.55
C GLU A 113 -12.72 10.80 0.72
N LYS A 114 -12.37 12.08 0.82
CA LYS A 114 -12.85 12.93 1.91
C LYS A 114 -14.31 13.27 1.66
N GLU A 115 -15.17 13.05 2.64
CA GLU A 115 -16.54 13.57 2.60
C GLU A 115 -16.49 15.10 2.56
N ILE A 116 -17.09 15.70 1.53
CA ILE A 116 -17.22 17.15 1.35
C ILE A 116 -18.52 17.62 1.99
#